data_AF-A0A422QDH1-F1
#
_entry.id   AF-A0A422QDH1-F1
#
_cell.length_a   1.000
_cell.length_b   1.000
_cell.length_c   1.000
_cell.angle_alpha   90.00
_cell.angle_beta   90.00
_cell.angle_gamma   90.00
#
_symmetry.space_group_name_H-M   'P 1'
#
loop_
_entity.id
_entity.type
_entity.pdbx_description
1 polymer ?
#
loop_
_entity_poly.entity_id
_entity_poly.type
_entity_poly.pdbx_seq_one_letter_code
_entity_poly.pdbx_strand_id
1 'polypeptide(L)'
;ISSTPWGGGVWGGRSLLVEFHNEAWGGEKFFLVLQRLSADPRRHLDVLELMYLCLALGLEGRYRVLERGHEQLALLRERLLALIDQQRGQREQDLSPHWRGHEKAQPRMLIWPPWVMAVCAGVVLLLLQLTYGALLNRASDPVYARMAALRAAPPARVLAAPA
;
A
#
# COMPACT_ATOMS: atom_id res chain seq x y z
N ILE A 1 39.88 -18.22 -11.49
CA ILE A 1 41.01 -19.15 -11.25
C ILE A 1 42.14 -18.86 -12.24
N SER A 2 41.91 -18.94 -13.56
CA SER A 2 42.94 -18.52 -14.54
C SER A 2 43.28 -17.02 -14.49
N SER A 3 42.37 -16.18 -13.98
CA SER A 3 42.55 -14.74 -13.78
C SER A 3 43.27 -14.37 -12.48
N THR A 4 43.51 -15.30 -11.56
CA THR A 4 44.26 -15.03 -10.33
C THR A 4 45.76 -15.28 -10.54
N PRO A 5 46.65 -14.51 -9.89
CA PRO A 5 48.11 -14.62 -10.12
C PRO A 5 48.68 -16.03 -9.91
N TRP A 6 48.07 -16.80 -9.01
CA TRP A 6 48.47 -18.16 -8.62
C TRP A 6 47.78 -19.27 -9.42
N GLY A 7 46.77 -18.97 -10.23
CA GLY A 7 45.97 -19.96 -10.96
C GLY A 7 46.25 -20.04 -12.47
N GLY A 8 47.13 -19.19 -13.01
CA GLY A 8 47.40 -19.11 -14.46
C GLY A 8 48.13 -20.33 -15.06
N GLY A 9 48.84 -21.12 -14.26
CA GLY A 9 49.62 -22.27 -14.74
C GLY A 9 48.79 -23.54 -14.92
N VAL A 10 48.57 -24.28 -13.83
CA VAL A 10 47.98 -25.64 -13.85
C VAL A 10 46.53 -25.64 -14.38
N TRP A 11 45.73 -24.63 -14.05
CA TRP A 11 44.33 -24.53 -14.48
C TRP A 11 44.17 -23.97 -15.90
N GLY A 12 45.19 -23.32 -16.46
CA GLY A 12 45.20 -22.87 -17.85
C GLY A 12 45.32 -24.04 -18.83
N GLY A 13 46.12 -25.05 -18.49
CA GLY A 13 46.32 -26.25 -19.32
C GLY A 13 45.29 -27.36 -19.14
N ARG A 14 44.63 -27.44 -17.96
CA ARG A 14 43.61 -28.46 -17.62
C ARG A 14 42.34 -27.83 -17.07
N SER A 15 41.76 -26.90 -17.82
CA SER A 15 40.48 -26.32 -17.42
C SER A 15 39.39 -27.39 -17.45
N LEU A 16 38.36 -27.28 -16.59
CA LEU A 16 37.20 -28.17 -16.60
C LEU A 16 36.54 -28.24 -17.98
N LEU A 17 36.61 -27.16 -18.75
CA LEU A 17 36.10 -27.12 -20.12
C LEU A 17 36.92 -28.02 -21.07
N VAL A 18 38.25 -28.02 -20.92
CA VAL A 18 39.16 -28.87 -21.71
C VAL A 18 39.00 -30.34 -21.29
N GLU A 19 38.87 -30.61 -19.99
CA GLU A 19 38.72 -31.98 -19.48
C GLU A 19 37.35 -32.62 -19.85
N PHE A 20 36.25 -31.85 -19.84
CA PHE A 20 34.91 -32.39 -20.14
C PHE A 20 34.44 -32.20 -21.59
N HIS A 21 34.94 -31.17 -22.29
CA HIS A 21 34.47 -30.84 -23.65
C HIS A 21 35.60 -30.75 -24.70
N ASN A 22 36.86 -30.98 -24.33
CA ASN A 22 38.03 -30.94 -25.23
C ASN A 22 38.12 -29.67 -26.09
N GLU A 23 37.56 -28.56 -25.59
CA GLU A 23 37.52 -27.26 -26.25
C GLU A 23 38.30 -26.26 -25.38
N ALA A 24 39.24 -25.53 -25.96
CA ALA A 24 40.04 -24.52 -25.24
C ALA A 24 39.39 -23.12 -25.22
N TRP A 25 38.26 -22.94 -25.90
CA TRP A 25 37.64 -21.63 -26.20
C TRP A 25 36.18 -21.52 -25.72
N GLY A 26 35.95 -21.69 -24.42
CA GLY A 26 34.57 -21.65 -23.85
C GLY A 26 33.91 -20.27 -23.80
N GLY A 27 34.72 -19.21 -23.88
CA GLY A 27 34.24 -17.83 -23.74
C GLY A 27 33.39 -17.34 -24.91
N GLU A 28 33.37 -18.04 -26.05
CA GLU A 28 32.58 -17.65 -27.24
C GLU A 28 31.31 -18.51 -27.38
N LYS A 29 31.46 -19.83 -27.17
CA LYS A 29 30.37 -20.82 -27.24
C LYS A 29 29.28 -20.55 -26.21
N PHE A 30 29.65 -20.10 -25.00
CA PHE A 30 28.68 -19.66 -23.99
C PHE A 30 27.65 -18.68 -24.57
N PHE A 31 28.11 -17.65 -25.26
CA PHE A 31 27.24 -16.63 -25.84
C PHE A 31 26.50 -17.10 -27.10
N LEU A 32 27.07 -18.06 -27.85
CA LEU A 32 26.37 -18.68 -28.98
C LEU A 32 25.19 -19.54 -28.49
N VAL A 33 25.41 -20.30 -27.41
CA VAL A 33 24.35 -21.06 -26.73
C VAL A 33 23.31 -20.09 -26.15
N LEU A 34 23.76 -19.00 -25.53
CA LEU A 34 22.85 -17.97 -25.00
C LEU A 34 21.92 -17.45 -26.09
N GLN A 35 22.47 -17.03 -27.23
CA GLN A 35 21.71 -16.52 -28.36
C GLN A 35 20.71 -17.55 -28.91
N ARG A 36 21.11 -18.83 -28.99
CA ARG A 36 20.24 -19.91 -29.46
C ARG A 36 19.09 -20.17 -28.49
N LEU A 37 19.36 -20.19 -27.18
CA LEU A 37 18.35 -20.41 -26.14
C LEU A 37 17.43 -19.20 -25.97
N SER A 38 17.92 -17.98 -26.21
CA SER A 38 17.11 -16.76 -26.21
C SER A 38 16.06 -16.72 -27.34
N ALA A 39 16.16 -17.58 -28.36
CA ALA A 39 15.14 -17.69 -29.41
C ALA A 39 13.84 -18.34 -28.93
N ASP A 40 13.92 -19.24 -27.94
CA ASP A 40 12.75 -19.84 -27.26
C ASP A 40 12.91 -19.74 -25.74
N PRO A 41 12.75 -18.53 -25.17
CA PRO A 41 13.03 -18.28 -23.76
C PRO A 41 12.02 -18.94 -22.82
N ARG A 42 10.82 -19.29 -23.32
CA ARG A 42 9.79 -19.99 -22.54
C ARG A 42 10.22 -21.40 -22.17
N ARG A 43 10.80 -22.11 -23.13
CA ARG A 43 11.23 -23.51 -22.93
C ARG A 43 12.52 -23.62 -22.12
N HIS A 44 13.35 -22.57 -22.11
CA HIS A 44 14.71 -22.61 -21.58
C HIS A 44 14.96 -21.58 -20.46
N LEU A 45 13.90 -21.15 -19.79
CA LEU A 45 13.93 -20.06 -18.79
C LEU A 45 14.95 -20.33 -17.67
N ASP A 46 14.95 -21.53 -17.08
CA ASP A 46 15.85 -21.89 -15.97
C ASP A 46 17.33 -21.85 -16.39
N VAL A 47 17.63 -22.29 -17.62
CA VAL A 47 19.00 -22.26 -18.15
C VAL A 47 19.43 -20.83 -18.43
N LEU A 48 18.55 -20.01 -19.00
CA LEU A 48 18.81 -18.58 -19.22
C LEU A 48 19.07 -17.84 -17.91
N GLU A 49 18.35 -18.19 -16.83
CA GLU A 49 18.56 -17.64 -15.49
C GLU A 49 19.90 -18.06 -14.89
N LEU A 50 20.29 -19.33 -15.04
CA LEU A 50 21.62 -19.78 -14.66
C LEU A 50 22.71 -19.03 -15.42
N MET A 51 22.54 -18.85 -16.73
CA MET A 51 23.47 -18.09 -17.56
C MET A 51 23.55 -16.61 -17.14
N TYR A 52 22.41 -16.00 -16.79
CA TYR A 52 22.36 -14.66 -16.22
C TYR A 52 23.17 -14.57 -14.91
N LEU A 53 23.00 -15.54 -14.00
CA LEU A 53 23.76 -15.59 -12.75
C LEU A 53 25.26 -15.72 -13.01
N CYS A 54 25.67 -16.56 -13.96
CA CYS A 54 27.07 -16.65 -14.37
C CYS A 54 27.63 -15.31 -14.86
N LEU A 55 26.86 -14.56 -15.66
CA LEU A 55 27.24 -13.21 -16.11
C LEU A 55 27.32 -12.22 -14.93
N ALA A 56 26.36 -12.27 -14.00
CA ALA A 56 26.32 -11.41 -12.82
C ALA A 56 27.49 -11.67 -11.86
N LEU A 57 28.00 -12.91 -11.81
CA LEU A 57 29.17 -13.31 -11.03
C LEU A 57 30.51 -12.89 -11.69
N GLY A 58 30.48 -12.31 -12.88
CA GLY A 58 31.68 -11.77 -13.56
C GLY A 58 32.21 -12.63 -14.71
N LEU A 59 31.38 -13.49 -15.32
CA LEU A 59 31.77 -14.17 -16.55
C LEU A 59 31.76 -13.20 -17.74
N GLU A 60 32.94 -12.82 -18.23
CA GLU A 60 33.07 -11.90 -19.37
C GLU A 60 33.29 -12.63 -20.71
N GLY A 61 34.00 -13.76 -20.68
CA GLY A 61 34.32 -14.54 -21.89
C GLY A 61 34.98 -13.70 -22.99
N ARG A 62 34.42 -13.75 -24.22
CA ARG A 62 34.92 -13.00 -25.38
C ARG A 62 34.95 -11.48 -25.18
N TYR A 63 34.09 -10.93 -24.32
CA TYR A 63 33.96 -9.49 -24.13
C TYR A 63 35.13 -8.87 -23.34
N ARG A 64 35.99 -9.68 -22.72
CA ARG A 64 37.18 -9.19 -22.02
C ARG A 64 38.24 -8.58 -22.97
N VAL A 65 38.26 -9.01 -24.23
CA VAL A 65 39.29 -8.62 -25.22
C VAL A 65 38.75 -7.64 -26.25
N LEU A 66 37.43 -7.49 -26.35
CA LEU A 66 36.79 -6.56 -27.27
C LEU A 66 36.88 -5.11 -26.77
N GLU A 67 37.08 -4.17 -27.71
CA GLU A 67 36.91 -2.75 -27.42
C GLU A 67 35.48 -2.47 -26.96
N ARG A 68 35.34 -1.77 -25.83
CA ARG A 68 34.04 -1.48 -25.18
C ARG A 68 33.24 -2.75 -24.81
N GLY A 69 33.91 -3.90 -24.66
CA GLY A 69 33.25 -5.17 -24.38
C GLY A 69 32.46 -5.18 -23.06
N HIS A 70 32.90 -4.46 -22.04
CA HIS A 70 32.15 -4.32 -20.78
C HIS A 70 30.79 -3.61 -20.97
N GLU A 71 30.70 -2.59 -21.82
CA GLU A 71 29.44 -1.90 -22.12
C GLU A 71 28.49 -2.85 -22.85
N GLN A 72 29.00 -3.61 -23.83
CA GLN A 72 28.21 -4.61 -24.56
C GLN A 72 27.72 -5.74 -23.65
N LEU A 73 28.56 -6.18 -22.71
CA LEU A 73 28.21 -7.21 -21.74
C LEU A 73 27.12 -6.72 -20.77
N ALA A 74 27.20 -5.48 -20.31
CA ALA A 74 26.19 -4.86 -19.47
C ALA A 74 24.83 -4.80 -20.18
N LEU A 75 24.82 -4.33 -21.44
CA LEU A 75 23.61 -4.30 -22.27
C LEU A 75 23.04 -5.70 -22.53
N LEU A 76 23.89 -6.69 -22.77
CA LEU A 76 23.47 -8.08 -22.94
C LEU A 76 22.79 -8.61 -21.66
N ARG A 77 23.39 -8.34 -20.50
CA ARG A 77 22.85 -8.75 -19.19
C ARG A 77 21.49 -8.10 -18.91
N GLU A 78 21.33 -6.82 -19.20
CA GLU A 78 20.07 -6.11 -19.05
C GLU A 78 18.97 -6.68 -19.96
N ARG A 79 19.29 -6.96 -21.23
CA ARG A 79 18.36 -7.60 -22.17
C ARG A 79 17.96 -8.99 -21.71
N LEU A 80 18.90 -9.78 -21.21
CA LEU A 80 18.63 -11.11 -20.70
C LEU A 80 17.72 -11.06 -19.47
N LEU A 81 17.97 -10.13 -18.54
CA LEU A 81 17.12 -9.93 -17.37
C LEU A 81 15.69 -9.52 -17.77
N ALA A 82 15.55 -8.59 -18.71
CA ALA A 82 14.24 -8.16 -19.20
C ALA A 82 13.47 -9.32 -19.86
N LEU A 83 14.16 -10.18 -20.62
CA LEU A 83 13.56 -11.39 -21.20
C LEU A 83 13.09 -12.37 -20.10
N ILE A 84 13.89 -12.59 -19.06
CA ILE A 84 13.54 -13.47 -17.94
C ILE A 84 12.33 -12.93 -17.19
N ASP A 85 12.33 -11.63 -16.85
CA ASP A 85 11.23 -10.98 -16.14
C ASP A 85 9.94 -11.00 -16.95
N GLN A 86 10.02 -10.80 -18.28
CA GLN A 86 8.87 -10.88 -19.17
C GLN A 86 8.23 -12.28 -19.18
N GLN A 87 9.05 -13.35 -19.14
CA GLN A 87 8.52 -14.72 -19.14
C GLN A 87 8.00 -15.16 -17.76
N ARG A 88 8.60 -14.70 -16.66
CA ARG A 88 8.13 -15.01 -15.29
C ARG A 88 6.85 -14.26 -14.91
N GLY A 89 6.53 -13.15 -15.59
CA GLY A 89 5.35 -12.33 -15.27
C GLY A 89 5.54 -11.51 -13.99
N GLN A 90 4.45 -11.04 -13.38
CA GLN A 90 4.52 -10.28 -12.13
C GLN A 90 5.12 -11.16 -11.03
N ARG A 91 6.39 -10.93 -10.69
CA ARG A 91 7.00 -11.45 -9.47
C ARG A 91 6.14 -10.99 -8.29
N GLU A 92 5.77 -11.92 -7.42
CA GLU A 92 5.26 -11.57 -6.10
C GLU A 92 6.31 -10.68 -5.43
N GLN A 93 6.02 -9.38 -5.32
CA GLN A 93 6.94 -8.38 -4.73
C GLN A 93 7.07 -8.55 -3.21
N ASP A 94 6.31 -9.49 -2.65
CA ASP A 94 6.31 -9.79 -1.24
C ASP A 94 7.52 -10.66 -0.92
N LEU A 95 8.57 -10.00 -0.41
CA LEU A 95 9.82 -10.62 0.07
C LEU A 95 9.62 -11.69 1.15
N SER A 96 8.42 -11.79 1.73
CA SER A 96 7.96 -13.00 2.43
C SER A 96 6.43 -13.14 2.31
N PRO A 97 5.87 -14.34 2.17
CA PRO A 97 4.41 -14.55 2.13
C PRO A 97 3.67 -14.09 3.40
N HIS A 98 4.39 -13.88 4.51
CA HIS A 98 3.84 -13.61 5.84
C HIS A 98 4.30 -12.26 6.41
N TRP A 99 4.72 -11.30 5.58
CA TRP A 99 5.20 -10.00 6.07
C TRP A 99 4.13 -9.19 6.82
N ARG A 100 2.84 -9.47 6.55
CA ARG A 100 1.72 -8.98 7.35
C ARG A 100 1.58 -9.89 8.57
N GLY A 101 2.29 -9.52 9.65
CA GLY A 101 2.03 -10.10 10.97
C GLY A 101 0.53 -10.05 11.28
N HIS A 102 0.01 -11.11 11.91
CA HIS A 102 -1.41 -11.29 12.26
C HIS A 102 -2.11 -9.95 12.44
N GLU A 103 -3.05 -9.64 11.54
CA GLU A 103 -3.94 -8.50 11.74
C GLU A 103 -4.64 -8.74 13.07
N LYS A 104 -4.17 -8.05 14.12
CA LYS A 104 -4.94 -7.92 15.34
C LYS A 104 -6.26 -7.33 14.87
N ALA A 105 -7.33 -8.13 14.97
CA ALA A 105 -8.68 -7.64 14.81
C ALA A 105 -8.77 -6.37 15.64
N GLN A 106 -8.73 -5.21 14.97
CA GLN A 106 -8.86 -3.96 15.67
C GLN A 106 -10.24 -4.06 16.31
N PRO A 107 -10.37 -4.05 17.65
CA PRO A 107 -11.69 -3.90 18.22
C PRO A 107 -12.19 -2.60 17.63
N ARG A 108 -13.23 -2.69 16.80
CA ARG A 108 -13.91 -1.55 16.20
C ARG A 108 -14.53 -0.82 17.38
N MET A 109 -13.71 0.00 18.02
CA MET A 109 -14.10 0.82 19.14
C MET A 109 -15.11 1.76 18.51
N LEU A 110 -16.38 1.48 18.81
CA LEU A 110 -17.52 2.27 18.33
C LEU A 110 -17.45 3.59 19.08
N ILE A 111 -16.51 4.45 18.67
CA ILE A 111 -16.36 5.81 19.14
C ILE A 111 -17.57 6.52 18.56
N TRP A 112 -18.64 6.59 19.37
CA TRP A 112 -19.80 7.40 19.04
C TRP A 112 -19.29 8.82 18.80
N PRO A 113 -19.53 9.41 17.61
CA PRO A 113 -19.06 10.74 17.35
C PRO A 113 -19.65 11.71 18.37
N PRO A 114 -18.87 12.68 18.88
CA PRO A 114 -19.33 13.60 19.93
C PRO A 114 -20.56 14.41 19.52
N TRP A 115 -20.82 14.57 18.22
CA TRP A 115 -22.03 15.21 17.71
C TRP A 115 -23.32 14.48 18.08
N VAL A 116 -23.30 13.14 18.21
CA VAL A 116 -24.50 12.36 18.56
C VAL A 116 -24.92 12.67 19.99
N MET A 117 -23.94 12.75 20.90
CA MET A 117 -24.18 13.14 22.29
C MET A 117 -24.71 14.58 22.39
N ALA A 118 -24.16 15.50 21.59
CA ALA A 118 -24.63 16.88 21.53
C ALA A 118 -26.08 16.99 21.03
N VAL A 119 -26.45 16.23 19.98
CA VAL A 119 -27.83 16.19 19.48
C VAL A 119 -28.78 15.61 20.52
N CYS A 120 -28.43 14.49 21.16
CA CYS A 120 -29.24 13.91 22.22
C CYS A 120 -29.45 14.87 23.40
N ALA A 121 -28.39 15.55 23.86
CA ALA A 121 -28.49 16.54 24.92
C ALA A 121 -29.40 17.72 24.52
N GLY A 122 -29.29 18.19 23.27
CA GLY A 122 -30.15 19.24 22.73
C GLY A 122 -31.63 18.86 22.70
N VAL A 123 -31.94 17.62 22.29
CA VAL A 123 -33.32 17.11 22.28
C VAL A 123 -33.90 17.03 23.70
N VAL A 124 -33.12 16.55 24.66
CA VAL A 124 -33.56 16.48 26.07
C VAL A 124 -33.86 17.87 26.63
N LEU A 125 -32.97 18.85 26.39
CA LEU A 125 -33.17 20.24 26.81
C LEU A 125 -34.40 20.88 26.15
N LEU A 126 -34.63 20.62 24.87
CA LEU A 126 -35.80 21.13 24.14
C LEU A 126 -37.10 20.58 24.74
N LEU A 127 -37.17 19.27 25.00
CA LEU A 127 -38.34 18.63 25.62
C LEU A 127 -38.57 19.16 27.04
N LEU A 128 -37.51 19.37 27.81
CA LEU A 128 -37.59 19.99 29.13
C LEU A 128 -38.21 21.40 29.03
N GLN A 129 -37.70 22.24 28.13
CA GLN A 129 -38.20 23.60 27.97
C GLN A 129 -39.68 23.64 27.55
N LEU A 130 -40.08 22.77 26.62
CA LEU A 130 -41.48 22.69 26.16
C LEU A 130 -42.42 22.22 27.28
N THR A 131 -42.01 21.22 28.06
CA THR A 131 -42.82 20.68 29.16
C THR A 131 -42.97 21.68 30.29
N TYR A 132 -41.89 22.31 30.73
CA TYR A 132 -41.94 23.39 31.72
C TYR A 132 -42.76 24.57 31.23
N GLY A 133 -42.59 24.98 29.97
CA GLY A 133 -43.36 26.05 29.36
C GLY A 133 -44.86 25.74 29.36
N ALA A 134 -45.26 24.53 28.96
CA ALA A 134 -46.65 24.12 28.95
C ALA A 134 -47.27 24.04 30.36
N LEU A 135 -46.52 23.54 31.34
CA LEU A 135 -46.96 23.47 32.74
C LEU A 135 -47.11 24.87 33.35
N LEU A 136 -46.13 25.75 33.15
CA LEU A 136 -46.20 27.15 33.62
C LEU A 136 -47.32 27.91 32.92
N ASN A 137 -47.49 27.73 31.61
CA ASN A 137 -48.55 28.41 30.87
C ASN A 137 -49.92 27.98 31.38
N ARG A 138 -50.15 26.67 31.58
CA ARG A 138 -51.39 26.15 32.19
C ARG A 138 -51.65 26.70 33.59
N ALA A 139 -50.60 26.91 34.38
CA ALA A 139 -50.72 27.51 35.72
C ALA A 139 -50.94 29.04 35.68
N SER A 140 -50.46 29.71 34.62
CA SER A 140 -50.47 31.17 34.51
C SER A 140 -51.72 31.71 33.78
N ASP A 141 -52.24 30.98 32.79
CA ASP A 141 -53.49 31.28 32.07
C ASP A 141 -54.65 31.69 33.00
N PRO A 142 -54.95 31.00 34.11
CA PRO A 142 -56.05 31.42 35.01
C PRO A 142 -55.76 32.73 35.75
N VAL A 143 -54.49 33.08 36.00
CA VAL A 143 -54.09 34.32 36.67
C VAL A 143 -54.17 35.50 35.70
N TYR A 144 -53.67 35.31 34.47
CA TYR A 144 -53.79 36.31 33.40
C TYR A 144 -55.25 36.57 33.02
N ALA A 145 -56.09 35.52 32.96
CA ALA A 145 -57.52 35.67 32.72
C ALA A 145 -58.22 36.50 33.82
N ARG A 146 -57.83 36.34 35.10
CA ARG A 146 -58.36 37.12 36.22
C ARG A 146 -57.93 38.59 36.18
N MET A 147 -56.67 38.86 35.82
CA MET A 147 -56.19 40.23 35.64
C MET A 147 -56.86 40.94 34.45
N ALA A 148 -57.07 40.22 33.34
CA ALA A 148 -57.80 40.74 32.19
C ALA A 148 -59.27 41.06 32.54
N ALA A 149 -59.93 40.19 33.32
CA ALA A 149 -61.30 40.42 33.80
C ALA A 149 -61.42 41.66 34.72
N LEU A 150 -60.43 41.91 35.58
CA LEU A 150 -60.39 43.11 36.42
C LEU A 150 -60.18 44.40 35.62
N ARG A 151 -59.42 44.33 34.53
CA ARG A 151 -59.17 45.48 33.64
C ARG A 151 -60.36 45.80 32.73
N ALA A 152 -61.23 44.82 32.47
CA ALA A 152 -62.45 44.97 31.68
C ALA A 152 -63.69 45.37 32.52
N ALA A 153 -63.60 45.35 33.86
CA ALA A 153 -64.69 45.78 34.72
C ALA A 153 -64.84 47.33 34.66
N PRO A 154 -65.99 47.87 34.23
CA PRO A 154 -66.19 49.32 34.19
C PRO A 154 -66.17 49.90 35.61
N PRO A 155 -65.67 51.14 35.82
CA PRO A 155 -65.54 51.72 37.15
C PRO A 155 -66.93 51.78 37.82
N ALA A 156 -67.01 51.18 39.01
CA ALA A 156 -68.23 51.12 39.80
C ALA A 156 -68.75 52.55 40.05
N ARG A 157 -69.96 52.83 39.59
CA ARG A 157 -70.66 54.10 39.76
C ARG A 157 -70.92 54.28 41.26
N VAL A 158 -70.18 55.18 41.90
CA VAL A 158 -70.41 55.56 43.31
C VAL A 158 -71.76 56.27 43.37
N LEU A 159 -72.78 55.61 43.89
CA LEU A 159 -74.05 56.25 44.24
C LEU A 159 -73.80 57.08 45.49
N ALA A 160 -73.73 58.40 45.33
CA ALA A 160 -73.73 59.35 46.44
C ALA A 160 -75.03 59.17 47.24
N ALA A 161 -74.90 58.89 48.55
CA ALA A 161 -76.03 58.85 49.45
C ALA A 161 -76.61 60.27 49.63
N PRO A 162 -77.93 60.47 49.52
CA PRO A 162 -78.54 61.79 49.67
C PRO A 162 -78.67 62.22 51.14
N ALA A 163 -78.28 63.48 51.37
CA ALA A 163 -78.63 64.45 52.42
C ALA A 163 -78.78 63.98 53.88
#